data_AF-A0A197JI65-F1
#
_entry.id   AF-A0A197JI65-F1
#
_cell.length_a   1.000
_cell.length_b   1.000
_cell.length_c   1.000
_cell.angle_alpha   90.00
_cell.angle_beta   90.00
_cell.angle_gamma   90.00
#
_symmetry.space_group_name_H-M   'P 1'
#
loop_
_entity.id
_entity.type
_entity.pdbx_description
1 polymer ?
#
loop_
_entity_poly.entity_id
_entity_poly.type
_entity_poly.pdbx_seq_one_letter_code
_entity_poly.pdbx_strand_id
1 'polypeptide(L)'
;MRIFLVPLSRRTHALHCHSTLAKPSTSYLNRATVFASKKWEGLAQAKPDSMKRKLYSAGTTMLEKIEHRETFFKEVPAKEDVTITTMVRVPFMYPSSLKEAQVHAEFKTLVDQRIPYHRKYMIYSAMWVPVTSLFTIVPLVPNIPFFYNAYRLWSHWKAYNGAKHLDFLIKNNSITFVPSEVLD
;
A
#
# COMPACT_ATOMS: atom_id res chain seq x y z
N MET A 1 -5.93 -6.45 -13.68
CA MET A 1 -5.07 -5.43 -13.04
C MET A 1 -4.64 -4.47 -14.12
N ARG A 2 -4.70 -3.16 -13.86
CA ARG A 2 -4.22 -2.11 -14.78
C ARG A 2 -3.38 -1.12 -13.97
N ILE A 3 -2.26 -0.68 -14.51
CA ILE A 3 -1.36 0.27 -13.85
C ILE A 3 -1.44 1.59 -14.64
N PHE A 4 -1.58 2.70 -13.92
CA PHE A 4 -1.64 4.04 -14.49
C PHE A 4 -0.50 4.88 -13.93
N LEU A 5 0.20 5.59 -14.80
CA LEU A 5 1.13 6.65 -14.45
C LEU A 5 0.42 7.99 -14.61
N VAL A 6 0.09 8.64 -13.50
CA VAL A 6 -0.63 9.92 -13.47
C VAL A 6 0.37 11.04 -13.17
N PRO A 7 0.51 12.06 -14.05
CA PRO A 7 1.36 13.21 -13.76
C PRO A 7 0.70 14.07 -12.68
N LEU A 8 1.35 14.23 -11.53
CA LEU A 8 0.92 15.17 -10.48
C LEU A 8 1.55 16.55 -10.67
N SER A 9 2.75 16.59 -11.25
CA SER A 9 3.51 17.81 -11.52
C SER A 9 4.56 17.51 -12.59
N ARG A 10 5.27 18.55 -13.08
CA ARG A 10 6.28 18.45 -14.14
C ARG A 10 7.44 17.48 -13.84
N ARG A 11 7.62 17.07 -12.59
CA ARG A 11 8.68 16.14 -12.15
C ARG A 11 8.18 14.99 -11.26
N THR A 12 6.88 14.97 -10.95
CA THR A 12 6.33 14.01 -9.97
C THR A 12 5.19 13.27 -10.62
N HIS A 13 5.36 11.97 -10.77
CA HIS A 13 4.34 11.06 -11.26
C HIS A 13 3.84 10.18 -10.11
N ALA A 14 2.52 10.06 -9.97
CA ALA A 14 1.89 9.05 -9.13
C ALA A 14 1.68 7.78 -9.94
N LEU A 15 1.92 6.64 -9.31
CA LEU A 15 1.52 5.35 -9.83
C LEU A 15 0.23 4.94 -9.13
N HIS A 16 -0.76 4.51 -9.90
CA HIS A 16 -2.00 3.96 -9.37
C HIS A 16 -2.26 2.58 -9.96
N CYS A 17 -2.66 1.62 -9.13
CA CYS A 17 -2.99 0.28 -9.59
C CYS A 17 -4.47 0.00 -9.37
N HIS A 18 -5.22 -0.13 -10.45
CA HIS A 18 -6.59 -0.63 -10.39
C HIS A 18 -6.59 -2.15 -10.48
N SER A 19 -6.85 -2.80 -9.35
CA SER A 19 -6.96 -4.26 -9.25
C SER A 19 -8.43 -4.68 -9.19
N THR A 20 -8.99 -5.11 -10.32
CA THR A 20 -10.28 -5.82 -10.37
C THR A 20 -10.15 -7.33 -10.06
N LEU A 21 -8.91 -7.81 -9.86
CA LEU A 21 -8.57 -9.24 -9.81
C LEU A 21 -8.23 -9.74 -8.40
N ALA A 22 -8.11 -8.84 -7.42
CA ALA A 22 -7.87 -9.26 -6.05
C ALA A 22 -9.12 -9.92 -5.49
N LYS A 23 -9.07 -11.24 -5.27
CA LYS A 23 -10.01 -11.86 -4.33
C LYS A 23 -9.83 -11.18 -2.98
N PRO A 24 -10.90 -10.86 -2.24
CA PRO A 24 -10.76 -10.36 -0.88
C PRO A 24 -9.92 -11.39 -0.11
N SER A 25 -8.87 -10.90 0.54
CA SER A 25 -7.96 -11.68 1.38
C SER A 25 -8.71 -12.71 2.24
N THR A 26 -8.04 -13.81 2.57
CA THR A 26 -8.57 -14.94 3.36
C THR A 26 -9.58 -14.46 4.43
N SER A 27 -10.72 -15.15 4.53
CA SER A 27 -11.90 -14.71 5.31
C SER A 27 -11.58 -14.08 6.68
N TYR A 28 -10.57 -14.61 7.39
CA TYR A 28 -10.10 -14.08 8.68
C TYR A 28 -9.43 -12.71 8.60
N LEU A 29 -8.58 -12.47 7.60
CA LEU A 29 -7.97 -11.16 7.38
C LEU A 29 -9.04 -10.14 6.98
N ASN A 30 -9.98 -10.54 6.12
CA ASN A 30 -11.10 -9.67 5.76
C ASN A 30 -11.99 -9.33 6.98
N ARG A 31 -12.26 -10.31 7.85
CA ARG A 31 -12.96 -10.08 9.13
C ARG A 31 -12.20 -9.12 10.04
N ALA A 32 -10.89 -9.28 10.14
CA ALA A 32 -10.03 -8.40 10.93
C ALA A 32 -10.03 -6.97 10.37
N THR A 33 -9.96 -6.79 9.05
CA THR A 33 -10.03 -5.46 8.42
C THR A 33 -11.38 -4.81 8.64
N VAL A 34 -12.49 -5.54 8.43
CA VAL A 34 -13.84 -5.03 8.68
C VAL A 34 -14.03 -4.65 10.15
N PHE A 35 -13.53 -5.47 11.08
CA PHE A 35 -13.55 -5.16 12.50
C PHE A 35 -12.76 -3.89 12.82
N ALA A 36 -11.54 -3.76 12.28
CA ALA A 36 -10.70 -2.59 12.47
C ALA A 36 -11.37 -1.32 11.90
N SER A 37 -11.95 -1.39 10.70
CA SER A 37 -12.72 -0.29 10.10
C SER A 37 -13.88 0.15 10.98
N LYS A 38 -14.69 -0.81 11.47
CA LYS A 38 -15.81 -0.51 12.37
C LYS A 38 -15.33 0.15 13.68
N LYS A 39 -14.20 -0.29 14.24
CA LYS A 39 -13.60 0.34 15.42
C LYS A 39 -13.09 1.75 15.13
N TRP A 40 -12.49 1.97 13.96
CA TRP A 40 -12.02 3.27 13.50
C TRP A 40 -13.17 4.27 13.32
N GLU A 41 -14.26 3.85 12.69
CA GLU A 41 -15.49 4.65 12.56
C GLU A 41 -16.09 5.01 13.93
N GLY A 42 -16.08 4.06 14.87
CA GLY A 42 -16.50 4.32 16.25
C GLY A 42 -15.65 5.37 16.97
N LEU A 43 -14.36 5.50 16.64
CA LEU A 43 -13.50 6.58 17.13
C LEU A 43 -13.85 7.92 16.46
N ALA A 44 -14.21 7.90 15.18
CA ALA A 44 -14.66 9.08 14.45
C ALA A 44 -15.95 9.66 15.03
N GLN A 45 -16.91 8.81 15.42
CA GLN A 45 -18.21 9.22 15.99
C GLN A 45 -18.16 9.62 17.47
N ALA A 46 -16.99 9.55 18.12
CA ALA A 46 -16.86 9.92 19.53
C ALA A 46 -17.07 11.44 19.75
N LYS A 47 -17.49 11.80 20.98
CA LYS A 47 -17.71 13.20 21.39
C LYS A 47 -16.48 14.07 21.05
N PRO A 48 -16.66 15.34 20.61
CA PRO A 48 -15.59 16.19 20.12
C PRO A 48 -14.46 16.44 21.14
N ASP A 49 -14.78 16.50 22.43
CA ASP A 49 -13.79 16.70 23.51
C ASP A 49 -13.19 15.40 24.06
N SER A 50 -13.53 14.24 23.48
CA SER A 50 -13.01 12.96 23.94
C SER A 50 -11.59 12.70 23.45
N MET A 51 -10.76 12.08 24.29
CA MET A 51 -9.46 11.52 23.89
C MET A 51 -9.55 10.60 22.66
N LYS A 52 -10.70 9.94 22.46
CA LYS A 52 -10.98 9.12 21.27
C LYS A 52 -11.02 9.93 19.97
N ARG A 53 -11.61 11.13 20.01
CA ARG A 53 -11.66 12.04 18.86
C ARG A 53 -10.29 12.64 18.56
N LYS A 54 -9.51 12.98 19.60
CA LYS A 54 -8.11 13.40 19.47
C LYS A 54 -7.23 12.30 18.88
N LEU A 55 -7.45 11.05 19.28
CA LEU A 55 -6.78 9.88 18.71
C LEU A 55 -7.12 9.71 17.22
N TYR A 56 -8.40 9.82 16.87
CA TYR A 56 -8.84 9.76 15.47
C TYR A 56 -8.16 10.85 14.64
N SER A 57 -8.21 12.12 15.08
CA SER A 57 -7.63 13.24 14.31
C SER A 57 -6.11 13.13 14.17
N ALA A 58 -5.40 12.76 15.24
CA ALA A 58 -3.96 12.56 15.19
C ALA A 58 -3.59 11.41 14.22
N GLY A 59 -4.35 10.32 14.26
CA GLY A 59 -4.14 9.19 13.36
C GLY A 59 -4.48 9.50 11.90
N THR A 60 -5.55 10.25 11.61
CA THR A 60 -5.86 10.68 10.24
C THR A 60 -4.78 11.60 9.68
N THR A 61 -4.33 12.60 10.44
CA THR A 61 -3.22 13.47 10.02
C THR A 61 -1.93 12.69 9.77
N MET A 62 -1.70 11.61 10.54
CA MET A 62 -0.56 10.73 10.31
C MET A 62 -0.72 9.90 9.04
N LEU A 63 -1.91 9.34 8.79
CA LEU A 63 -2.21 8.55 7.59
C LEU A 63 -2.13 9.39 6.31
N GLU A 64 -2.57 10.65 6.36
CA GLU A 64 -2.46 11.60 5.25
C GLU A 64 -1.00 11.94 4.90
N LYS A 65 -0.10 11.91 5.89
CA LYS A 65 1.34 12.11 5.66
C LYS A 65 2.05 10.91 5.04
N ILE A 66 1.39 9.75 4.94
CA ILE A 66 1.99 8.57 4.31
C ILE A 66 2.09 8.84 2.81
N GLU A 67 3.33 8.86 2.31
CA GLU A 67 3.64 9.20 0.92
C GLU A 67 2.83 8.34 -0.07
N HIS A 68 2.21 8.99 -1.07
CA HIS A 68 1.40 8.31 -2.10
C HIS A 68 2.12 7.14 -2.79
N ARG A 69 3.45 7.21 -2.87
CA ARG A 69 4.30 6.17 -3.45
C ARG A 69 4.32 4.87 -2.63
N GLU A 70 4.13 4.93 -1.31
CA GLU A 70 3.93 3.73 -0.47
C GLU A 70 2.54 3.12 -0.67
N THR A 71 1.56 3.94 -1.08
CA THR A 71 0.17 3.49 -1.30
C THR A 71 0.03 2.64 -2.56
N PHE A 72 0.73 3.01 -3.64
CA PHE A 72 0.75 2.25 -4.89
C PHE A 72 1.03 0.75 -4.69
N PHE A 73 2.12 0.41 -3.99
CA PHE A 73 2.51 -0.99 -3.80
C PHE A 73 1.52 -1.79 -2.95
N LYS A 74 0.71 -1.12 -2.13
CA LYS A 74 -0.34 -1.76 -1.32
C LYS A 74 -1.61 -2.05 -2.12
N GLU A 75 -1.81 -1.37 -3.25
CA GLU A 75 -2.93 -1.58 -4.17
C GLU A 75 -2.68 -2.79 -5.09
N VAL A 76 -1.41 -3.09 -5.33
CA VAL A 76 -1.00 -4.26 -6.12
C VAL A 76 -1.38 -5.54 -5.37
N PRO A 77 -2.12 -6.47 -6.00
CA PRO A 77 -2.45 -7.75 -5.38
C PRO A 77 -1.18 -8.58 -5.15
N ALA A 78 -1.17 -9.39 -4.08
CA ALA A 78 -0.10 -10.36 -3.87
C ALA A 78 -0.11 -11.41 -4.98
N LYS A 79 1.03 -12.06 -5.24
CA LYS A 79 1.14 -13.06 -6.32
C LYS A 79 0.21 -14.25 -6.08
N GLU A 80 0.03 -14.60 -4.81
CA GLU A 80 -0.76 -15.72 -4.35
C GLU A 80 -2.27 -15.47 -4.51
N ASP A 81 -2.70 -14.21 -4.49
CA ASP A 81 -4.11 -13.80 -4.64
C ASP A 81 -4.53 -13.70 -6.11
N VAL A 82 -3.58 -13.63 -7.04
CA VAL A 82 -3.85 -13.63 -8.48
C VAL A 82 -3.98 -15.06 -8.96
N THR A 83 -5.18 -15.41 -9.42
CA THR A 83 -5.44 -16.76 -9.94
C THR A 83 -4.61 -16.96 -11.21
N ILE A 84 -3.74 -17.97 -11.22
CA ILE A 84 -2.76 -18.32 -12.28
C ILE A 84 -3.44 -18.44 -13.67
N THR A 85 -4.76 -18.62 -13.70
CA THR A 85 -5.58 -18.86 -14.90
C THR A 85 -5.67 -17.67 -15.87
N THR A 86 -5.20 -16.48 -15.51
CA THR A 86 -5.17 -15.34 -16.44
C THR A 86 -3.74 -14.84 -16.62
N MET A 87 -3.06 -15.35 -17.65
CA MET A 87 -1.93 -14.67 -18.32
C MET A 87 -2.41 -13.38 -18.99
N VAL A 88 -3.04 -12.50 -18.22
CA VAL A 88 -3.51 -11.20 -18.71
C VAL A 88 -2.30 -10.30 -18.64
N ARG A 89 -1.72 -10.01 -19.82
CA ARG A 89 -0.78 -8.90 -20.00
C ARG A 89 -1.34 -7.69 -19.25
N VAL A 90 -0.59 -7.18 -18.28
CA VAL A 90 -1.02 -6.06 -17.45
C VAL A 90 -0.76 -4.78 -18.25
N PRO A 91 -1.80 -4.03 -18.68
CA PRO A 91 -1.59 -2.77 -19.35
C PRO A 91 -1.04 -1.75 -18.35
N PHE A 92 0.10 -1.17 -18.69
CA PHE A 92 0.71 -0.03 -18.03
C PHE A 92 0.47 1.20 -18.90
N MET A 93 -0.46 2.04 -18.47
CA MET A 93 -0.83 3.26 -19.18
C MET A 93 0.06 4.41 -18.73
N TYR A 94 0.65 5.13 -19.68
CA TYR A 94 1.50 6.29 -19.42
C TYR A 94 1.15 7.47 -20.32
N PRO A 95 1.44 8.72 -19.91
CA PRO A 95 1.20 9.91 -20.73
C PRO A 95 2.01 9.85 -22.02
N SER A 96 1.40 10.21 -23.15
CA SER A 96 2.03 10.11 -24.48
C SER A 96 3.22 11.06 -24.64
N SER A 97 3.33 12.07 -23.77
CA SER A 97 4.48 12.97 -23.67
C SER A 97 5.79 12.28 -23.23
N LEU A 98 5.73 11.08 -22.62
CA LEU A 98 6.90 10.36 -22.13
C LEU A 98 7.36 9.24 -23.09
N LYS A 99 8.66 8.95 -23.11
CA LYS A 99 9.22 7.85 -23.91
C LYS A 99 9.05 6.52 -23.17
N GLU A 100 8.56 5.50 -23.87
CA GLU A 100 8.36 4.15 -23.31
C GLU A 100 9.61 3.59 -22.60
N ALA A 101 10.78 3.69 -23.24
CA ALA A 101 12.04 3.17 -22.70
C ALA A 101 12.42 3.84 -21.36
N GLN A 102 12.13 5.14 -21.22
CA GLN A 102 12.39 5.88 -19.98
C GLN A 102 11.42 5.45 -18.88
N VAL A 103 10.13 5.33 -19.21
CA VAL A 103 9.09 4.87 -18.27
C VAL A 103 9.39 3.46 -17.78
N HIS A 104 9.77 2.55 -18.67
CA HIS A 104 10.15 1.20 -18.33
C HIS A 104 11.36 1.16 -17.39
N ALA A 105 12.42 1.90 -17.71
CA ALA A 105 13.62 1.98 -16.88
C ALA A 105 13.33 2.56 -15.50
N GLU A 106 12.60 3.69 -15.43
CA GLU A 106 12.24 4.34 -14.16
C GLU A 106 11.35 3.43 -13.30
N PHE A 107 10.35 2.78 -13.91
CA PHE A 107 9.48 1.84 -13.22
C PHE A 107 10.26 0.66 -12.64
N LYS A 108 11.16 0.06 -13.43
CA LYS A 108 12.01 -1.04 -12.96
C LYS A 108 12.89 -0.60 -11.79
N THR A 109 13.58 0.54 -11.92
CA THR A 109 14.43 1.08 -10.85
C THR A 109 13.63 1.36 -9.58
N LEU A 110 12.40 1.87 -9.71
CA LEU A 110 11.51 2.15 -8.58
C LEU A 110 11.12 0.85 -7.86
N VAL A 111 10.75 -0.21 -8.58
CA VAL A 111 10.43 -1.52 -7.99
C VAL A 111 11.66 -2.10 -7.27
N ASP A 112 12.82 -2.12 -7.95
CA ASP A 112 14.07 -2.67 -7.41
C ASP A 112 14.51 -1.97 -6.12
N GLN A 113 14.37 -0.64 -6.04
CA GLN A 113 14.72 0.14 -4.85
C GLN A 113 13.73 -0.05 -3.68
N ARG A 114 12.44 -0.28 -3.99
CA ARG A 114 11.38 -0.33 -2.97
C ARG A 114 11.26 -1.68 -2.27
N ILE A 115 11.67 -2.77 -2.91
CA ILE A 115 11.73 -4.11 -2.30
C ILE A 115 12.61 -4.14 -1.03
N PRO A 116 13.90 -3.76 -1.06
CA PRO A 116 14.75 -3.77 0.14
C PRO A 116 14.31 -2.74 1.17
N TYR A 117 13.77 -1.60 0.74
CA TYR A 117 13.19 -0.57 1.62
C TYR A 117 12.05 -1.16 2.47
N HIS A 118 11.02 -1.72 1.83
CA HIS A 118 9.88 -2.29 2.56
C HIS A 118 10.29 -3.48 3.42
N ARG A 119 11.24 -4.32 2.98
CA ARG A 119 11.78 -5.39 3.81
C ARG A 119 12.45 -4.87 5.09
N LYS A 120 13.28 -3.82 4.99
CA LYS A 120 13.97 -3.22 6.14
C LYS A 120 12.98 -2.69 7.18
N TYR A 121 12.00 -1.89 6.76
CA TYR A 121 11.02 -1.30 7.68
C TYR A 121 9.98 -2.29 8.18
N MET A 122 9.68 -3.35 7.42
CA MET A 122 8.89 -4.48 7.90
C MET A 122 9.58 -5.17 9.08
N ILE A 123 10.87 -5.50 8.95
CA ILE A 123 11.66 -6.12 10.03
C ILE A 123 11.75 -5.17 11.23
N TYR A 124 12.02 -3.88 10.99
CA TYR A 124 12.05 -2.87 12.04
C TYR A 124 10.73 -2.82 12.82
N SER A 125 9.61 -2.74 12.11
CA SER A 125 8.27 -2.72 12.73
C SER A 125 8.02 -4.02 13.50
N ALA A 126 8.39 -5.19 12.96
CA ALA A 126 8.25 -6.47 13.62
C ALA A 126 9.04 -6.56 14.93
N MET A 127 10.22 -5.96 15.02
CA MET A 127 11.00 -5.89 16.26
C MET A 127 10.36 -4.98 17.32
N TRP A 128 9.68 -3.90 16.89
CA TRP A 128 9.00 -2.98 17.82
C TRP A 128 7.64 -3.47 18.29
N VAL A 129 6.98 -4.37 17.56
CA VAL A 129 5.70 -4.97 17.98
C VAL A 129 5.77 -5.62 19.37
N PRO A 130 6.71 -6.52 19.71
CA PRO A 130 6.77 -7.10 21.05
C PRO A 130 7.07 -6.05 22.12
N VAL A 131 7.99 -5.11 21.85
CA VAL A 131 8.33 -4.04 22.79
C VAL A 131 7.12 -3.17 23.09
N THR A 132 6.41 -2.75 22.05
CA THR A 132 5.21 -1.92 22.21
C THR A 132 4.04 -2.71 22.79
N SER A 133 3.95 -4.03 22.57
CA SER A 133 2.88 -4.86 23.12
C SER A 133 2.83 -4.86 24.64
N LEU A 134 3.97 -4.69 25.32
CA LEU A 134 4.08 -4.64 26.79
C LEU A 134 3.30 -3.46 27.39
N PHE A 135 3.18 -2.35 26.66
CA PHE A 135 2.41 -1.18 27.09
C PHE A 135 0.89 -1.39 27.04
N THR A 136 0.42 -2.51 26.46
CA THR A 136 -1.02 -2.86 26.41
C THR A 136 -1.58 -3.24 27.78
N ILE A 137 -0.71 -3.59 28.72
CA ILE A 137 -1.09 -4.02 30.08
C ILE A 137 -1.65 -2.85 30.91
N VAL A 138 -1.44 -1.59 30.49
CA VAL A 138 -1.95 -0.40 31.21
C VAL A 138 -3.35 -0.02 30.70
N PRO A 139 -4.42 -0.23 31.48
CA PRO A 139 -5.82 -0.15 31.00
C PRO A 139 -6.35 1.29 30.77
N LEU A 140 -5.56 2.33 31.05
CA LEU A 140 -6.02 3.73 30.96
C LEU A 140 -5.82 4.37 29.57
N VAL A 141 -4.88 3.87 28.76
CA VAL A 141 -4.47 4.52 27.50
C VAL A 141 -4.52 3.51 26.35
N PRO A 142 -5.22 3.80 25.23
CA PRO A 142 -5.11 2.97 24.04
C PRO A 142 -3.64 2.96 23.59
N ASN A 143 -3.04 1.78 23.43
CA ASN A 143 -1.63 1.62 23.08
C ASN A 143 -1.35 2.05 21.62
N ILE A 144 -1.35 3.36 21.38
CA ILE A 144 -1.09 3.99 20.07
C ILE A 144 0.22 3.46 19.46
N PRO A 145 1.34 3.34 20.22
CA PRO A 145 2.58 2.78 19.67
C PRO A 145 2.44 1.37 19.11
N PHE A 146 1.71 0.50 19.80
CA PHE A 146 1.47 -0.86 19.32
C PHE A 146 0.63 -0.87 18.05
N PHE A 147 -0.51 -0.17 18.04
CA PHE A 147 -1.37 -0.10 16.85
C PHE A 147 -0.64 0.49 15.65
N TYR A 148 0.19 1.51 15.86
CA TYR A 148 1.02 2.09 14.81
C TYR A 148 2.03 1.09 14.24
N ASN A 149 2.78 0.38 15.09
CA ASN A 149 3.76 -0.60 14.63
C ASN A 149 3.11 -1.82 13.97
N ALA A 150 1.96 -2.28 14.47
CA ALA A 150 1.19 -3.35 13.84
C ALA A 150 0.66 -2.93 12.45
N TYR A 151 0.11 -1.72 12.34
CA TYR A 151 -0.31 -1.15 11.05
C TYR A 151 0.88 -1.00 10.09
N ARG A 152 2.02 -0.46 10.57
CA ARG A 152 3.24 -0.32 9.74
C ARG A 152 3.78 -1.65 9.29
N LEU A 153 3.77 -2.66 10.15
CA LEU A 153 4.16 -4.03 9.82
C LEU A 153 3.28 -4.59 8.69
N TRP A 154 1.96 -4.54 8.85
CA TRP A 154 1.02 -5.00 7.81
C TRP A 154 1.17 -4.21 6.50
N SER A 155 1.29 -2.88 6.60
CA SER A 155 1.45 -1.98 5.47
C SER A 155 2.71 -2.29 4.67
N HIS A 156 3.85 -2.49 5.33
CA HIS A 156 5.11 -2.84 4.66
C HIS A 156 5.11 -4.27 4.13
N TRP A 157 4.48 -5.21 4.84
CA TRP A 157 4.31 -6.58 4.35
C TRP A 157 3.47 -6.63 3.06
N LYS A 158 2.34 -5.91 3.03
CA LYS A 158 1.48 -5.81 1.84
C LYS A 158 2.22 -5.16 0.67
N ALA A 159 2.89 -4.03 0.91
CA ALA A 159 3.68 -3.32 -0.10
C ALA A 159 4.85 -4.17 -0.63
N TYR A 160 5.51 -4.94 0.24
CA TYR A 160 6.59 -5.86 -0.15
C TYR A 160 6.09 -6.95 -1.09
N ASN A 161 4.95 -7.58 -0.77
CA ASN A 161 4.35 -8.61 -1.64
C ASN A 161 3.91 -8.03 -2.98
N GLY A 162 3.31 -6.83 -2.99
CA GLY A 162 2.97 -6.11 -4.22
C GLY A 162 4.21 -5.76 -5.07
N ALA A 163 5.28 -5.28 -4.44
CA ALA A 163 6.54 -4.99 -5.14
C ALA A 163 7.19 -6.25 -5.74
N LYS A 164 7.18 -7.37 -5.02
CA LYS A 164 7.63 -8.67 -5.56
C LYS A 164 6.76 -9.16 -6.70
N HIS A 165 5.45 -8.92 -6.64
CA HIS A 165 4.55 -9.24 -7.74
C HIS A 165 4.95 -8.46 -8.99
N LEU A 166 5.17 -7.15 -8.87
CA LEU A 166 5.59 -6.31 -10.00
C LEU A 166 6.94 -6.75 -10.57
N ASP A 167 7.93 -7.05 -9.73
CA ASP A 167 9.22 -7.59 -10.16
C ASP A 167 9.07 -8.90 -10.96
N PHE A 168 8.17 -9.79 -10.51
CA PHE A 168 7.84 -11.01 -11.25
C PHE A 168 7.18 -10.71 -12.62
N LEU A 169 6.27 -9.74 -12.70
CA LEU A 169 5.64 -9.34 -13.97
C LEU A 169 6.63 -8.71 -14.96
N ILE A 170 7.55 -7.88 -14.46
CA ILE A 170 8.62 -7.26 -15.27
C ILE A 170 9.54 -8.35 -15.83
N LYS A 171 10.02 -9.27 -14.99
CA LYS A 171 10.93 -10.36 -15.41
C LYS A 171 10.33 -11.30 -16.45
N ASN A 172 9.01 -11.50 -16.40
CA ASN A 172 8.29 -12.34 -17.35
C ASN A 172 7.76 -11.59 -18.58
N ASN A 173 8.14 -10.33 -18.79
CA ASN A 173 7.64 -9.46 -19.88
C ASN A 173 6.10 -9.47 -19.99
N SER A 174 5.42 -9.56 -18.85
CA SER A 174 3.95 -9.66 -18.77
C SER A 174 3.28 -8.28 -18.68
N ILE A 175 4.03 -7.20 -18.83
CA ILE A 175 3.54 -5.81 -18.79
C ILE A 175 3.56 -5.24 -20.20
N THR A 176 2.43 -4.74 -20.68
CA THR A 176 2.32 -4.02 -21.95
C THR A 176 2.21 -2.53 -21.71
N PHE A 177 3.18 -1.76 -22.18
CA PHE A 177 3.18 -0.31 -22.08
C PHE A 177 2.28 0.27 -23.17
N VAL A 178 1.28 1.05 -22.79
CA VAL A 178 0.29 1.65 -23.69
C VAL A 178 0.29 3.16 -23.47
N PRO A 179 0.62 3.98 -24.48
CA PRO A 179 0.47 5.42 -24.37
C PRO A 179 -1.01 5.78 -24.29
N SER A 180 -1.36 6.76 -23.45
CA SER A 180 -2.73 7.20 -23.23
C SER A 180 -2.81 8.71 -23.22
N GLU A 181 -3.48 9.28 -24.23
CA GLU A 181 -3.75 10.72 -24.33
C GLU A 181 -4.63 11.25 -23.19
N VAL A 182 -5.42 10.37 -22.55
CA VAL A 182 -6.27 10.74 -21.39
C VAL A 182 -5.42 11.08 -20.14
N LEU A 183 -4.14 10.70 -20.11
CA LEU A 183 -3.23 10.90 -18.98
C LEU A 183 -2.28 12.09 -19.15
N ASP A 184 -2.27 12.75 -20.32
CA ASP A 184 -1.58 14.02 -20.55
C ASP A 184 -2.44 15.21 -20.06
#